data_AF-A0A2T3IQS7-F1
#
_entry.id   AF-A0A2T3IQS7-F1
#
_cell.length_a   1.000
_cell.length_b   1.000
_cell.length_c   1.000
_cell.angle_alpha   90.00
_cell.angle_beta   90.00
_cell.angle_gamma   90.00
#
_symmetry.space_group_name_H-M   'P 1'
#
loop_
_entity.id
_entity.type
_entity.pdbx_description
1 polymer ?
#
loop_
_entity_poly.entity_id
_entity_poly.type
_entity_poly.pdbx_seq_one_letter_code
_entity_poly.pdbx_strand_id
1 'polypeptide(L)'
;MKNIAEFIAEIENDNCSYSIWVYAQQGYYKQLNSTAVTKSYSYLKKIVESHMQIIVELNNDKPEHYLLLPEINVATHIAFQDQKVTAIAT
;
A
#
# COMPACT_ATOMS: atom_id res chain seq x y z
N MET A 1 5.54 -11.70 -4.81
CA MET A 1 5.14 -10.63 -5.75
C MET A 1 3.87 -11.06 -6.46
N LYS A 2 2.89 -10.17 -6.61
CA LYS A 2 1.61 -10.40 -7.29
C LYS A 2 1.22 -9.16 -8.06
N ASN A 3 0.26 -9.27 -9.00
CA ASN A 3 -0.22 -8.07 -9.68
C ASN A 3 -1.14 -7.24 -8.75
N ILE A 4 -1.36 -5.97 -9.07
CA ILE A 4 -2.11 -5.07 -8.18
C ILE A 4 -3.58 -5.51 -8.06
N ALA A 5 -4.19 -6.01 -9.13
CA ALA A 5 -5.59 -6.47 -9.08
C ALA A 5 -5.77 -7.69 -8.16
N GLU A 6 -4.86 -8.66 -8.22
CA GLU A 6 -4.81 -9.81 -7.32
C GLU A 6 -4.60 -9.39 -5.86
N PHE A 7 -3.66 -8.46 -5.62
CA PHE A 7 -3.44 -7.92 -4.28
C PHE A 7 -4.69 -7.25 -3.72
N ILE A 8 -5.37 -6.42 -4.51
CA ILE A 8 -6.58 -5.74 -4.07
C ILE A 8 -7.72 -6.73 -3.78
N ALA A 9 -7.92 -7.74 -4.64
CA ALA A 9 -8.93 -8.77 -4.41
C ALA A 9 -8.67 -9.58 -3.13
N GLU A 10 -7.40 -9.85 -2.80
CA GLU A 10 -7.02 -10.57 -1.58
C GLU A 10 -7.37 -9.76 -0.31
N ILE A 11 -6.92 -8.51 -0.22
CA ILE A 11 -7.19 -7.67 0.97
C ILE A 11 -8.69 -7.39 1.17
N GLU A 12 -9.48 -7.44 0.08
CA GLU A 12 -10.94 -7.34 0.13
C GLU A 12 -11.58 -8.60 0.70
N ASN A 13 -11.20 -9.78 0.19
CA ASN A 13 -11.70 -11.06 0.67
C ASN A 13 -11.38 -11.25 2.16
N ASP A 14 -10.19 -10.81 2.58
CA ASP A 14 -9.71 -10.92 3.96
C ASP A 14 -10.28 -9.82 4.87
N ASN A 15 -11.08 -8.88 4.34
CA ASN A 15 -11.66 -7.76 5.07
C ASN A 15 -10.62 -6.91 5.84
N CYS A 16 -9.39 -6.84 5.32
CA CYS A 16 -8.29 -6.13 5.94
C CYS A 16 -8.59 -4.63 6.01
N SER A 17 -8.31 -4.02 7.15
CA SER A 17 -8.22 -2.57 7.23
C SER A 17 -6.82 -2.13 6.81
N TYR A 18 -6.72 -1.03 6.08
CA TYR A 18 -5.43 -0.55 5.59
C TYR A 18 -5.27 0.96 5.72
N SER A 19 -4.01 1.37 5.77
CA SER A 19 -3.54 2.74 5.66
C SER A 19 -2.80 2.92 4.33
N ILE A 20 -2.87 4.11 3.75
CA ILE A 20 -2.20 4.43 2.49
C ILE A 20 -1.10 5.44 2.75
N TRP A 21 0.07 5.20 2.17
CA TRP A 21 1.16 6.17 2.11
C TRP A 21 1.54 6.43 0.67
N VAL A 22 1.80 7.69 0.33
CA VAL A 22 2.24 8.09 -1.02
C VAL A 22 3.62 8.71 -0.96
N TYR A 23 4.39 8.51 -2.04
CA TYR A 23 5.71 9.10 -2.16
C TYR A 23 5.64 10.63 -2.06
N ALA A 24 6.44 11.21 -1.17
CA ALA A 24 6.55 12.65 -1.00
C ALA A 24 7.84 13.19 -1.63
N GLN A 25 8.98 12.98 -0.97
CA GLN A 25 10.28 13.46 -1.44
C GLN A 25 11.42 12.69 -0.76
N GLN A 26 12.58 12.57 -1.44
CA GLN A 26 13.82 12.02 -0.87
C GLN A 26 13.66 10.59 -0.28
N GLY A 27 12.85 9.76 -0.93
CA GLY A 27 12.58 8.40 -0.45
C GLY A 27 11.61 8.30 0.73
N TYR A 28 11.07 9.44 1.21
CA TYR A 28 10.06 9.46 2.27
C TYR A 28 8.65 9.38 1.70
N TYR A 29 7.79 8.71 2.45
CA TYR A 29 6.37 8.55 2.18
C TYR A 29 5.56 9.30 3.22
N LYS A 30 4.40 9.82 2.83
CA LYS A 30 3.44 10.46 3.74
C LYS A 30 2.12 9.71 3.73
N GLN A 31 1.55 9.52 4.91
CA GLN A 31 0.25 8.87 5.05
C GLN A 31 -0.84 9.78 4.47
N LEU A 32 -1.70 9.23 3.62
CA LEU A 32 -2.93 9.89 3.18
C LEU A 32 -4.00 9.68 4.24
N ASN A 33 -4.49 10.79 4.81
CA ASN A 33 -5.60 10.87 5.78
C ASN A 33 -5.46 9.95 7.01
N SER A 34 -5.11 10.53 8.17
CA SER A 34 -4.91 9.81 9.44
C SER A 34 -6.15 9.16 10.06
N THR A 35 -7.33 9.32 9.46
CA THR A 35 -8.55 8.63 9.89
C THR A 35 -8.51 7.20 9.38
N ALA A 36 -7.99 6.34 10.25
CA ALA A 36 -7.90 4.90 10.08
C ALA A 36 -9.16 4.32 9.42
N VAL A 37 -8.92 3.35 8.54
CA VAL A 37 -9.93 2.43 8.00
C VAL A 37 -10.78 3.01 6.86
N THR A 38 -10.19 3.10 5.66
CA THR A 38 -11.00 3.02 4.44
C THR A 38 -11.02 1.56 3.99
N LYS A 39 -12.19 0.91 4.01
CA LYS A 39 -12.41 -0.41 3.38
C LYS A 39 -12.84 -0.30 1.91
N SER A 40 -12.67 0.87 1.31
CA SER A 40 -13.28 1.14 0.00
C SER A 40 -12.33 0.81 -1.13
N TYR A 41 -12.61 -0.29 -1.83
CA TYR A 41 -12.00 -0.64 -3.12
C TYR A 41 -11.87 0.56 -4.06
N SER A 42 -12.99 1.28 -4.21
CA SER A 42 -13.06 2.43 -5.11
C SER A 42 -12.09 3.54 -4.73
N TYR A 43 -11.74 3.63 -3.45
CA TYR A 43 -10.75 4.58 -2.96
C TYR A 43 -9.34 4.11 -3.30
N LEU A 44 -8.97 2.86 -2.97
CA LEU A 44 -7.62 2.35 -3.27
C LEU A 44 -7.34 2.36 -4.77
N LYS A 45 -8.31 1.95 -5.60
CA LYS A 45 -8.20 2.00 -7.06
C LYS A 45 -7.95 3.42 -7.57
N LYS A 46 -8.69 4.41 -7.09
CA LYS A 46 -8.47 5.83 -7.44
C LYS A 46 -7.08 6.30 -7.06
N ILE A 47 -6.57 5.89 -5.90
CA ILE A 47 -5.22 6.25 -5.46
C ILE A 47 -4.17 5.62 -6.39
N VAL A 48 -4.31 4.34 -6.72
CA VAL A 48 -3.47 3.59 -7.68
C VAL A 48 -3.41 4.26 -9.04
N GLU A 49 -4.54 4.78 -9.53
CA GLU A 49 -4.61 5.51 -10.80
C GLU A 49 -3.98 6.92 -10.72
N SER A 50 -3.79 7.47 -9.52
CA SER A 50 -3.37 8.87 -9.32
C SER A 50 -1.91 9.04 -8.85
N HIS A 51 -1.24 7.97 -8.41
CA HIS A 51 0.11 8.06 -7.81
C HIS A 51 1.03 6.97 -8.34
N MET A 52 2.32 7.30 -8.57
CA MET A 52 3.30 6.35 -9.12
C MET A 52 3.85 5.34 -8.12
N GLN A 53 3.88 5.68 -6.82
CA GLN A 53 4.38 4.81 -5.77
C GLN A 53 3.50 4.96 -4.54
N ILE A 54 2.91 3.84 -4.13
CA ILE A 54 1.94 3.79 -3.03
C ILE A 54 2.33 2.65 -2.12
N ILE A 55 2.36 2.91 -0.82
CA ILE A 55 2.49 1.85 0.18
C ILE A 55 1.12 1.63 0.80
N VAL A 56 0.70 0.39 0.82
CA VAL A 56 -0.45 -0.08 1.58
C VAL A 56 0.08 -0.76 2.83
N GLU A 57 -0.29 -0.21 3.98
CA GLU A 57 -0.04 -0.82 5.29
C GLU A 57 -1.31 -1.54 5.72
N LEU A 58 -1.25 -2.86 5.86
CA LEU A 58 -2.35 -3.67 6.36
C LEU A 58 -2.33 -3.64 7.88
N ASN A 59 -3.39 -3.12 8.50
CA ASN A 59 -3.52 -2.98 9.95
C ASN A 59 -4.01 -4.29 10.60
N ASN A 60 -3.28 -5.38 10.38
CA ASN A 60 -3.51 -6.68 11.03
C ASN A 60 -2.77 -6.75 12.39
N ASP A 61 -2.82 -7.88 13.10
CA ASP A 61 -2.11 -8.08 14.39
C ASP A 61 -0.61 -7.73 14.31
N LYS A 62 -0.02 -7.93 13.12
CA LYS A 62 1.28 -7.40 12.74
C LYS A 62 1.11 -6.57 11.47
N PRO A 63 1.54 -5.30 11.46
CA PRO A 63 1.49 -4.49 10.26
C PRO A 63 2.33 -5.11 9.15
N GLU A 64 1.72 -5.29 7.98
CA GLU A 64 2.42 -5.69 6.76
C GLU A 64 2.40 -4.54 5.77
N HIS A 65 3.48 -4.38 5.02
CA HIS A 65 3.64 -3.26 4.10
C HIS A 65 3.85 -3.75 2.68
N TYR A 66 3.04 -3.22 1.77
CA TYR A 66 3.12 -3.56 0.36
C TYR A 66 3.36 -2.31 -0.47
N LEU A 67 4.40 -2.31 -1.29
CA LEU A 67 4.64 -1.30 -2.30
C LEU A 67 3.87 -1.67 -3.57
N LEU A 68 2.99 -0.78 -4.00
CA LEU A 68 2.31 -0.81 -5.28
C LEU A 68 3.06 0.08 -6.27
N LEU A 69 3.38 -0.49 -7.42
CA LEU A 69 4.03 0.16 -8.56
C LEU A 69 3.09 0.07 -9.76
N PRO A 70 2.19 1.06 -9.96
CA PRO A 70 1.15 0.98 -10.98
C PRO A 70 1.69 0.90 -12.41
N GLU A 71 2.84 1.55 -12.68
CA GLU A 71 3.46 1.55 -14.02
C GLU A 71 3.82 0.16 -14.54
N ILE A 72 4.14 -0.77 -13.63
CA ILE A 72 4.48 -2.16 -13.97
C ILE A 72 3.45 -3.16 -13.43
N ASN A 73 2.32 -2.68 -12.89
CA ASN A 73 1.25 -3.47 -12.30
C ASN A 73 1.73 -4.50 -11.26
N VAL A 74 2.62 -4.08 -10.35
CA VAL A 74 3.19 -4.95 -9.30
C VAL A 74 2.79 -4.49 -7.90
N ALA A 75 2.45 -5.46 -7.05
CA ALA A 75 2.41 -5.35 -5.61
C ALA A 75 3.50 -6.24 -4.99
N THR A 76 4.36 -5.67 -4.15
CA THR A 76 5.45 -6.40 -3.48
C THR A 76 5.50 -6.10 -1.99
N HIS A 77 5.76 -7.12 -1.20
CA HIS A 77 5.99 -6.98 0.23
C HIS A 77 7.31 -6.23 0.48
N ILE A 78 7.33 -5.35 1.46
CA ILE A 78 8.48 -4.49 1.77
C ILE A 78 8.69 -4.39 3.28
N ALA A 79 9.93 -4.10 3.67
CA ALA A 79 10.20 -3.55 4.98
C ALA A 79 10.01 -2.02 4.93
N PHE A 80 9.15 -1.50 5.78
CA PHE A 80 8.83 -0.08 5.87
C PHE A 80 9.07 0.43 7.29
N GLN A 81 10.00 1.37 7.45
CA GLN A 81 10.36 1.93 8.75
C GLN A 81 10.69 3.41 8.59
N ASP A 82 10.32 4.22 9.58
CA ASP A 82 10.61 5.66 9.61
C ASP A 82 10.18 6.37 8.32
N GLN A 83 9.02 5.94 7.79
CA GLN A 83 8.40 6.46 6.57
C GLN A 83 9.23 6.20 5.29
N LYS A 84 10.12 5.21 5.31
CA LYS A 84 10.93 4.79 4.16
C LYS A 84 10.84 3.30 3.90
N VAL A 85 10.99 2.93 2.62
CA VAL A 85 11.25 1.55 2.22
C VAL A 85 12.71 1.24 2.55
N THR A 86 12.95 0.23 3.39
CA THR A 86 14.31 -0.18 3.80
C THR A 86 14.77 -1.45 3.09
N ALA A 87 13.84 -2.30 2.67
CA ALA A 87 14.12 -3.51 1.89
C ALA A 87 12.87 -3.99 1.14
N ILE A 88 13.09 -4.84 0.13
CA ILE A 88 12.04 -5.73 -0.38
C ILE A 88 12.00 -6.94 0.54
N ALA A 89 10.84 -7.22 1.11
CA ALA A 89 10.67 -8.37 2.00
C ALA A 89 10.29 -9.59 1.16
N THR A 90 11.11 -10.65 1.26
CA THR A 90 10.91 -11.94 0.59
C THR A 90 10.02 -12.86 1.39
#